data_AF-A0A9N9EL68-F1
#
_entry.id   AF-A0A9N9EL68-F1
#
_cell.length_a   1.000
_cell.length_b   1.000
_cell.length_c   1.000
_cell.angle_alpha   90.00
_cell.angle_beta   90.00
_cell.angle_gamma   90.00
#
_symmetry.space_group_name_H-M   'P 1'
#
loop_
_entity.id
_entity.type
_entity.pdbx_description
1 polymer ?
#
loop_
_entity_poly.entity_id
_entity_poly.type
_entity_poly.pdbx_seq_one_letter_code
_entity_poly.pdbx_strand_id
1 'polypeptide(L)'
;ARPPPNSASTTPRTSRRFSSSSASSFLFPQKKHQIILATTLPNEILIEICSYLHPSDLYNLTLVCKRFRNLLWNKTNESTQLIWRTSRLNFIPHLVLPCPDGMSEQKYVWLMLLLNKCMFCEERDKRKLSMYWEFKMYCCQRCLAQRTVR
;
A
#
# COMPACT_ATOMS: atom_id res chain seq x y z
N ALA A 1 -38.73 -21.18 -29.62
CA ALA A 1 -40.08 -21.04 -29.03
C ALA A 1 -40.02 -20.08 -27.84
N ARG A 2 -41.18 -19.65 -27.28
CA ARG A 2 -41.28 -18.74 -26.12
C ARG A 2 -41.35 -19.51 -24.77
N PRO A 3 -41.08 -18.83 -23.63
CA PRO A 3 -41.35 -19.29 -22.24
C PRO A 3 -42.82 -18.96 -21.83
N PRO A 4 -43.28 -19.02 -20.53
CA PRO A 4 -42.65 -19.44 -19.26
C PRO A 4 -43.26 -20.75 -18.71
N PRO A 5 -43.94 -20.93 -17.54
CA PRO A 5 -44.47 -20.01 -16.50
C PRO A 5 -43.59 -19.87 -15.23
N ASN A 6 -44.14 -19.27 -14.15
CA ASN A 6 -43.62 -19.27 -12.77
C ASN A 6 -44.43 -20.21 -11.86
N SER A 7 -43.91 -20.53 -10.67
CA SER A 7 -44.77 -20.68 -9.48
C SER A 7 -44.06 -20.16 -8.22
N ALA A 8 -44.67 -19.19 -7.55
CA ALA A 8 -44.26 -18.77 -6.21
C ALA A 8 -45.24 -19.37 -5.18
N SER A 9 -44.74 -19.77 -4.01
CA SER A 9 -45.57 -20.20 -2.88
C SER A 9 -45.05 -19.60 -1.58
N THR A 10 -45.95 -18.94 -0.84
CA THR A 10 -45.62 -18.11 0.31
C THR A 10 -45.83 -18.88 1.62
N THR A 11 -44.87 -18.85 2.54
CA THR A 11 -45.02 -19.39 3.90
C THR A 11 -44.54 -18.39 4.96
N PRO A 12 -45.08 -18.41 6.19
CA PRO A 12 -45.27 -17.17 6.96
C PRO A 12 -44.11 -16.74 7.86
N ARG A 13 -44.09 -15.43 8.13
CA ARG A 13 -43.17 -14.70 9.00
C ARG A 13 -43.39 -15.01 10.50
N THR A 14 -42.78 -16.06 11.04
CA THR A 14 -42.74 -16.30 12.50
C THR A 14 -41.89 -15.25 13.22
N SER A 15 -42.54 -14.31 13.90
CA SER A 15 -41.88 -13.36 14.80
C SER A 15 -41.39 -14.07 16.07
N ARG A 16 -40.08 -14.30 16.18
CA ARG A 16 -39.44 -14.64 17.47
C ARG A 16 -38.90 -13.37 18.10
N ARG A 17 -39.63 -12.81 19.07
CA ARG A 17 -39.06 -11.85 20.03
C ARG A 17 -37.95 -12.56 20.81
N PHE A 18 -36.71 -12.10 20.68
CA PHE A 18 -35.66 -12.43 21.65
C PHE A 18 -35.57 -11.32 22.68
N SER A 19 -35.69 -11.70 23.95
CA SER A 19 -35.81 -10.76 25.07
C SER A 19 -34.51 -10.00 25.32
N SER A 20 -34.64 -8.70 25.60
CA SER A 20 -33.54 -7.83 26.00
C SER A 20 -32.90 -8.32 27.31
N SER A 21 -31.74 -8.95 27.20
CA SER A 21 -30.90 -9.29 28.35
C SER A 21 -29.83 -8.22 28.48
N SER A 22 -29.77 -7.54 29.63
CA SER A 22 -28.93 -6.35 29.82
C SER A 22 -27.46 -6.65 29.61
N ALA A 23 -26.85 -6.01 28.61
CA ALA A 23 -25.40 -6.08 28.39
C ALA A 23 -24.70 -5.27 29.50
N SER A 24 -24.14 -5.97 30.49
CA SER A 24 -23.36 -5.36 31.57
C SER A 24 -22.31 -4.41 31.02
N SER A 25 -22.25 -3.20 31.57
CA SER A 25 -21.31 -2.16 31.14
C SER A 25 -19.87 -2.56 31.47
N PHE A 26 -19.18 -3.13 30.49
CA PHE A 26 -17.72 -3.35 30.56
C PHE A 26 -17.02 -1.99 30.65
N LEU A 27 -16.69 -1.58 31.89
CA LEU A 27 -15.81 -0.46 32.17
C LEU A 27 -14.38 -0.86 31.81
N PHE A 28 -14.10 -0.92 30.50
CA PHE A 28 -12.75 -1.06 29.99
C PHE A 28 -11.90 0.10 30.54
N PRO A 29 -10.78 -0.16 31.25
CA PRO A 29 -9.92 0.90 31.72
C PRO A 29 -9.40 1.71 30.54
N GLN A 30 -9.82 2.98 30.47
CA GLN A 30 -9.35 3.93 29.47
C GLN A 30 -7.83 4.08 29.63
N LYS A 31 -7.07 3.38 28.79
CA LYS A 31 -5.61 3.43 28.82
C LYS A 31 -5.20 4.90 28.62
N LYS A 32 -4.41 5.42 29.55
CA LYS A 32 -3.87 6.80 29.50
C LYS A 32 -3.38 7.07 28.08
N HIS A 33 -3.90 8.12 27.44
CA HIS A 33 -3.46 8.51 26.10
C HIS A 33 -1.95 8.75 26.13
N GLN A 34 -1.18 7.82 25.57
CA GLN A 34 0.10 8.20 24.99
C GLN A 34 -0.25 9.19 23.88
N ILE A 35 0.28 10.41 24.00
CA ILE A 35 0.21 11.38 22.91
C ILE A 35 1.06 10.79 21.79
N ILE A 36 0.41 10.17 20.81
CA ILE A 36 1.10 9.63 19.63
C ILE A 36 1.63 10.83 18.86
N LEU A 37 2.90 11.17 19.05
CA LEU A 37 3.52 12.38 18.51
C LEU A 37 3.34 12.48 16.98
N ALA A 38 3.40 11.34 16.28
CA ALA A 38 3.10 11.24 14.85
C ALA A 38 1.68 11.69 14.44
N THR A 39 0.73 11.77 15.36
CA THR A 39 -0.64 12.30 15.13
C THR A 39 -0.83 13.75 15.53
N THR A 40 0.04 14.32 16.37
CA THR A 40 -0.07 15.71 16.86
C THR A 40 0.95 16.68 16.27
N LEU A 41 2.12 16.21 15.83
CA LEU A 41 3.13 17.04 15.16
C LEU A 41 2.58 17.65 13.84
N PRO A 42 3.03 18.84 13.41
CA PRO A 42 2.75 19.39 12.08
C PRO A 42 3.31 18.49 10.96
N ASN A 43 2.81 18.65 9.72
CA ASN A 43 3.32 17.88 8.58
C ASN A 43 4.80 18.18 8.30
N GLU A 44 5.22 19.45 8.34
CA GLU A 44 6.62 19.84 8.05
C GLU A 44 7.64 19.12 8.94
N ILE A 45 7.34 18.96 10.24
CA ILE A 45 8.21 18.22 11.17
C ILE A 45 8.24 16.72 10.83
N LEU A 46 7.13 16.15 10.34
CA LEU A 46 7.12 14.77 9.84
C LEU A 46 7.86 14.61 8.51
N ILE A 47 7.82 15.60 7.62
CA ILE A 47 8.57 15.63 6.36
C ILE A 47 10.07 15.61 6.67
N GLU A 48 10.52 16.50 7.57
CA GLU A 48 11.92 16.59 8.02
C GLU A 48 12.39 15.26 8.63
N ILE A 49 11.66 14.72 9.62
CA ILE A 49 11.96 13.40 10.23
C ILE A 49 12.05 12.30 9.16
N CYS A 50 11.13 12.27 8.20
CA CYS A 50 11.12 11.27 7.14
C CYS A 50 12.30 11.38 6.17
N SER A 51 12.90 12.56 6.00
CA SER A 51 14.08 12.73 5.12
C SER A 51 15.31 11.93 5.62
N TYR A 52 15.39 11.67 6.93
CA TYR A 52 16.46 10.90 7.58
C TYR A 52 16.15 9.40 7.74
N LEU A 53 15.08 8.88 7.14
CA LEU A 53 14.72 7.45 7.23
C LEU A 53 15.17 6.65 6.01
N HIS A 54 15.49 5.36 6.21
CA HIS A 54 15.78 4.44 5.11
C HIS A 54 14.52 4.23 4.23
N PRO A 55 14.64 4.02 2.90
CA PRO A 55 13.46 3.94 2.04
C PRO A 55 12.50 2.77 2.36
N SER A 56 13.01 1.70 2.99
CA SER A 56 12.16 0.62 3.55
C SER A 56 11.32 1.07 4.74
N ASP A 57 11.83 1.95 5.59
CA ASP A 57 11.12 2.45 6.77
C ASP A 57 10.05 3.46 6.37
N LEU A 58 10.33 4.29 5.35
CA LEU A 58 9.31 5.10 4.69
C LEU A 58 8.16 4.25 4.14
N TYR A 59 8.48 3.11 3.49
CA TYR A 59 7.46 2.18 3.02
C TYR A 59 6.64 1.60 4.18
N ASN A 60 7.30 1.12 5.23
CA ASN A 60 6.66 0.58 6.42
C ASN A 60 5.76 1.61 7.11
N LEU A 61 6.19 2.87 7.25
CA LEU A 61 5.36 3.96 7.79
C LEU A 61 4.09 4.18 6.97
N THR A 62 4.12 4.01 5.64
CA THR A 62 2.90 4.10 4.81
C THR A 62 1.84 3.06 5.17
N LEU A 63 2.24 1.94 5.81
CA LEU A 63 1.32 0.88 6.25
C LEU A 63 0.78 1.13 7.68
N VAL A 64 1.43 1.98 8.48
CA VAL A 64 1.09 2.21 9.90
C VAL A 64 -0.23 2.94 10.07
N CYS A 65 -0.46 4.05 9.34
CA CYS A 65 -1.71 4.80 9.45
C CYS A 65 -2.04 5.64 8.21
N LYS A 66 -3.32 6.05 8.09
CA LYS A 66 -3.81 6.89 6.99
C LYS A 66 -3.04 8.21 6.84
N ARG A 67 -2.53 8.80 7.93
CA ARG A 67 -1.76 10.06 7.88
C ARG A 67 -0.44 9.87 7.14
N PHE A 68 0.39 8.92 7.58
CA PHE A 68 1.64 8.57 6.88
C PHE A 68 1.37 8.07 5.45
N ARG A 69 0.31 7.30 5.24
CA ARG A 69 -0.08 6.82 3.89
C ARG A 69 -0.46 7.94 2.91
N ASN A 70 -0.96 9.06 3.41
CA ASN A 70 -1.24 10.26 2.62
C ASN A 70 0.02 11.12 2.43
N LEU A 71 0.82 11.30 3.50
CA LEU A 71 2.04 12.11 3.48
C LEU A 71 3.14 11.51 2.60
N LEU A 72 3.36 10.19 2.67
CA LEU A 72 4.51 9.53 2.04
C LEU A 72 4.18 8.90 0.67
N TRP A 73 2.91 8.69 0.34
CA TRP A 73 2.51 7.98 -0.89
C TRP A 73 1.67 8.83 -1.85
N ASN A 74 1.77 10.15 -1.75
CA ASN A 74 1.26 11.06 -2.77
C ASN A 74 2.25 11.17 -3.94
N LYS A 75 1.79 10.86 -5.17
CA LYS A 75 2.63 10.85 -6.38
C LYS A 75 2.79 12.21 -7.05
N THR A 76 1.96 13.19 -6.70
CA THR A 76 1.90 14.52 -7.35
C THR A 76 2.25 15.65 -6.38
N ASN A 77 2.88 15.33 -5.25
CA ASN A 77 3.32 16.30 -4.26
C ASN A 77 4.86 16.30 -4.21
N GLU A 78 5.45 17.45 -4.48
CA GLU A 78 6.90 17.61 -4.58
C GLU A 78 7.62 17.35 -3.26
N SER A 79 7.09 17.79 -2.12
CA SER A 79 7.66 17.47 -0.79
C SER A 79 7.73 15.95 -0.57
N THR A 80 6.72 15.21 -1.05
CA THR A 80 6.74 13.74 -1.03
C THR A 80 7.82 13.18 -1.95
N GLN A 81 7.94 13.67 -3.19
CA GLN A 81 9.00 13.21 -4.10
C GLN A 81 10.40 13.50 -3.52
N LEU A 82 10.58 14.67 -2.90
CA LEU A 82 11.81 15.08 -2.24
C LEU A 82 12.21 14.14 -1.09
N ILE A 83 11.28 13.78 -0.18
CA ILE A 83 11.56 12.80 0.90
C ILE A 83 12.16 11.51 0.33
N TRP A 84 11.51 10.91 -0.68
CA TRP A 84 11.96 9.62 -1.24
C TRP A 84 13.26 9.76 -2.05
N ARG A 85 13.48 10.90 -2.73
CA ARG A 85 14.74 11.20 -3.41
C ARG A 85 15.90 11.36 -2.42
N THR A 86 15.73 12.17 -1.38
CA THR A 86 16.73 12.40 -0.33
C THR A 86 17.05 11.11 0.41
N SER A 87 16.02 10.36 0.84
CA SER A 87 16.17 9.03 1.45
C SER A 87 16.93 8.06 0.54
N ARG A 88 16.59 8.00 -0.76
CA ARG A 88 17.30 7.17 -1.75
C ARG A 88 18.77 7.55 -1.86
N LEU A 89 19.08 8.83 -2.06
CA LEU A 89 20.45 9.30 -2.27
C LEU A 89 21.33 9.17 -1.02
N ASN A 90 20.76 9.40 0.17
CA ASN A 90 21.48 9.31 1.44
C ASN A 90 21.82 7.87 1.84
N PHE A 91 20.88 6.93 1.64
CA PHE A 91 21.00 5.56 2.15
C PHE A 91 21.41 4.51 1.12
N ILE A 92 21.25 4.79 -0.18
CA ILE A 92 21.40 3.80 -1.26
C ILE A 92 22.49 4.26 -2.25
N PRO A 93 23.78 4.21 -1.86
CA PRO A 93 24.88 4.82 -2.62
C PRO A 93 25.12 4.21 -4.02
N HIS A 94 24.51 3.07 -4.33
CA HIS A 94 24.56 2.45 -5.66
C HIS A 94 23.37 2.83 -6.57
N LEU A 95 22.33 3.51 -6.05
CA LEU A 95 21.12 3.89 -6.80
C LEU A 95 21.08 5.41 -7.04
N VAL A 96 22.17 5.93 -7.60
CA VAL A 96 22.40 7.36 -7.85
C VAL A 96 21.56 7.90 -9.03
N LEU A 97 21.28 7.06 -10.03
CA LEU A 97 20.54 7.45 -11.24
C LEU A 97 19.19 8.13 -10.90
N PRO A 98 18.76 9.14 -11.67
CA PRO A 98 17.49 9.81 -11.44
C PRO A 98 16.30 8.86 -11.64
N CYS A 99 15.17 9.17 -11.01
CA CYS A 99 13.91 8.48 -11.25
C CYS A 99 13.49 8.65 -12.74
N PRO A 100 13.20 7.58 -13.50
CA PRO A 100 12.87 7.69 -14.92
C PRO A 100 11.59 8.49 -15.21
N ASP A 101 11.55 9.16 -16.36
CA ASP A 101 10.43 10.05 -16.74
C ASP A 101 9.06 9.38 -16.66
N GLY A 102 8.08 10.11 -16.12
CA GLY A 102 6.75 9.56 -15.86
C GLY A 102 6.76 8.38 -14.86
N MET A 103 7.69 8.38 -13.92
CA MET A 103 7.68 7.55 -12.71
C MET A 103 7.82 8.45 -11.48
N SER A 104 7.21 8.07 -10.35
CA SER A 104 7.42 8.75 -9.08
C SER A 104 8.50 8.03 -8.27
N GLU A 105 9.26 8.76 -7.44
CA GLU A 105 10.40 8.24 -6.66
C GLU A 105 9.96 7.04 -5.80
N GLN A 106 8.72 7.03 -5.28
CA GLN A 106 8.18 5.88 -4.54
C GLN A 106 8.06 4.61 -5.39
N LYS A 107 7.63 4.71 -6.66
CA LYS A 107 7.55 3.54 -7.55
C LYS A 107 8.96 3.08 -7.94
N TYR A 108 9.89 4.02 -8.15
CA TYR A 108 11.27 3.71 -8.49
C TYR A 108 11.99 2.97 -7.35
N VAL A 109 11.95 3.52 -6.14
CA VAL A 109 12.44 2.88 -4.92
C VAL A 109 11.79 1.51 -4.69
N TRP A 110 10.46 1.42 -4.83
CA TRP A 110 9.75 0.15 -4.64
C TRP A 110 10.18 -0.93 -5.63
N LEU A 111 10.31 -0.57 -6.92
CA LEU A 111 10.80 -1.48 -7.97
C LEU A 111 12.25 -1.93 -7.75
N MET A 112 13.12 -1.03 -7.25
CA MET A 112 14.56 -1.29 -7.17
C MET A 112 15.02 -1.95 -5.86
N LEU A 113 14.31 -1.73 -4.75
CA LEU A 113 14.80 -2.09 -3.40
C LEU A 113 13.82 -2.96 -2.61
N LEU A 114 12.51 -2.75 -2.78
CA LEU A 114 11.49 -3.36 -1.91
C LEU A 114 10.83 -4.59 -2.57
N LEU A 115 10.79 -4.62 -3.91
CA LEU A 115 10.20 -5.70 -4.67
C LEU A 115 11.18 -6.87 -4.84
N ASN A 116 10.88 -7.98 -4.17
CA ASN A 116 11.68 -9.21 -4.15
C ASN A 116 11.04 -10.40 -4.87
N LYS A 117 9.98 -10.15 -5.67
CA LYS A 117 9.22 -11.16 -6.41
C LYS A 117 8.64 -10.60 -7.71
N CYS A 118 8.15 -11.47 -8.58
CA CYS A 118 7.37 -11.09 -9.74
C CYS A 118 6.14 -10.24 -9.36
N MET A 119 5.86 -9.16 -10.10
CA MET A 119 4.64 -8.36 -9.90
C MET A 119 3.32 -9.13 -10.16
N PHE A 120 3.38 -10.30 -10.81
CA PHE A 120 2.21 -11.02 -11.31
C PHE A 120 2.12 -12.49 -10.85
N CYS A 121 3.10 -13.00 -10.11
CA CYS A 121 3.07 -14.35 -9.55
C CYS A 121 4.02 -14.47 -8.34
N GLU A 122 4.14 -15.66 -7.76
CA GLU A 122 4.93 -15.86 -6.54
C GLU A 122 6.41 -16.19 -6.77
N GLU A 123 6.88 -16.11 -8.02
CA GLU A 123 8.29 -16.36 -8.36
C GLU A 123 9.21 -15.33 -7.69
N ARG A 124 10.27 -15.83 -7.04
CA ARG A 124 11.27 -15.09 -6.24
C ARG A 124 12.70 -15.34 -6.69
N ASP A 125 12.94 -16.31 -7.58
CA ASP A 125 14.28 -16.56 -8.11
C ASP A 125 14.74 -15.38 -8.98
N LYS A 126 15.69 -14.61 -8.46
CA LYS A 126 16.31 -13.46 -9.14
C LYS A 126 16.91 -13.81 -10.51
N ARG A 127 17.24 -15.07 -10.78
CA ARG A 127 17.75 -15.53 -12.10
C ARG A 127 16.67 -15.63 -13.17
N LYS A 128 15.39 -15.74 -12.77
CA LYS A 128 14.23 -15.82 -13.67
C LYS A 128 13.44 -14.52 -13.77
N LEU A 129 13.78 -13.53 -12.94
CA LEU A 129 13.12 -12.23 -12.85
C LEU A 129 13.97 -11.17 -13.55
N SER A 130 13.32 -10.23 -14.24
CA SER A 130 14.00 -9.15 -14.94
C SER A 130 13.22 -7.85 -14.84
N MET A 131 13.94 -6.73 -14.87
CA MET A 131 13.37 -5.39 -14.94
C MET A 131 13.20 -5.01 -16.41
N TYR A 132 11.97 -4.71 -16.80
CA TYR A 132 11.61 -4.23 -18.14
C TYR A 132 11.21 -2.76 -17.97
N TRP A 133 12.14 -1.87 -18.32
CA TRP A 133 12.11 -0.46 -17.93
C TRP A 133 11.04 0.33 -18.66
N GLU A 134 10.83 0.02 -19.93
CA GLU A 134 9.86 0.60 -20.87
C GLU A 134 8.43 0.41 -20.32
N PHE A 135 8.13 -0.81 -19.88
CA PHE A 135 6.86 -1.18 -19.25
C PHE A 135 6.79 -0.81 -17.76
N LYS A 136 7.94 -0.45 -17.16
CA LYS A 136 8.09 -0.15 -15.73
C LYS A 136 7.60 -1.33 -14.86
N MET A 137 8.03 -2.54 -15.22
CA MET A 137 7.63 -3.84 -14.63
C MET A 137 8.82 -4.69 -14.22
N TYR A 138 8.70 -5.42 -13.11
CA TYR A 138 9.63 -6.47 -12.70
C TYR A 138 8.90 -7.81 -12.64
N CYS A 139 9.23 -8.73 -13.54
CA CYS A 139 8.51 -10.00 -13.66
C CYS A 139 9.38 -11.11 -14.26
N CYS A 140 8.86 -12.34 -14.29
CA CYS A 140 9.50 -13.44 -15.01
C CYS A 140 9.01 -13.53 -16.46
N GLN A 141 9.83 -14.09 -17.34
CA GLN A 141 9.56 -14.18 -18.78
C GLN A 141 8.19 -14.79 -19.12
N ARG A 142 7.70 -15.77 -18.33
CA ARG A 142 6.36 -16.35 -18.46
C ARG A 142 5.25 -15.31 -18.25
N CYS A 143 5.41 -14.42 -17.27
CA CYS A 143 4.43 -13.38 -16.97
C CYS A 143 4.49 -12.22 -17.95
N LEU A 144 5.68 -11.91 -18.50
CA LEU A 144 5.83 -10.96 -19.62
C LEU A 144 5.09 -11.45 -20.87
N ALA A 145 5.40 -12.67 -21.33
CA ALA A 145 4.84 -13.24 -22.57
C ALA A 145 3.31 -13.41 -22.56
N GLN A 146 2.69 -13.44 -21.38
CA GLN A 146 1.22 -13.42 -21.18
C GLN A 146 0.58 -12.03 -21.30
N ARG A 147 1.39 -10.96 -21.34
CA ARG A 147 0.96 -9.55 -21.18
C ARG A 147 1.47 -8.62 -22.27
N THR A 148 2.47 -9.05 -23.05
CA THR A 148 2.98 -8.35 -24.23
C THR A 148 2.55 -9.08 -25.50
N VAL A 149 1.87 -8.39 -26.41
CA VAL A 149 1.76 -8.80 -27.81
C VAL A 149 3.14 -8.59 -28.49
N ARG A 150 3.46 -9.37 -29.52
CA ARG A 150 4.65 -9.20 -30.36
C ARG A 150 4.31 -8.38 -31.60
#